data_AF-A0A820SSE3-F1
#
_entry.id   AF-A0A820SSE3-F1
#
_cell.length_a   1.000
_cell.length_b   1.000
_cell.length_c   1.000
_cell.angle_alpha   90.00
_cell.angle_beta   90.00
_cell.angle_gamma   90.00
#
_symmetry.space_group_name_H-M   'P 1'
#
loop_
_entity.id
_entity.type
_entity.pdbx_description
1 polymer ?
#
loop_
_entity_poly.entity_id
_entity_poly.type
_entity_poly.pdbx_seq_one_letter_code
_entity_poly.pdbx_strand_id
1 'polypeptide(L)'
;PNILKLEAHFERDDAVYIVTERMETDLCNYITSSKDGYLHEDICRMLTYQVIVALRYLHANNCGHLDVKCDNILLSLLQPIPTNSDKSSNKGETSNQDFPLVKLADFGYSRMIGEHSFRKTHVGTRVYNAPEIHHSKEGYNRLADMWSVGIVLYAALSGTLPFEEKDCLRAEEIFRDKGTIFTGQRWGKVSKDVLDLISNHLLVVQPTSRARANEALFHNWFTDFLLYQNLREIEKRTRHLMTTKQLDPPSPLTWLTSEREDLVWTEYQTLYAKSKKKN
;
A
#
# COMPACT_ATOMS: atom_id res chain seq x y z
N PRO A 1 -3.87 -1.95 12.32
CA PRO A 1 -5.12 -1.46 11.67
C PRO A 1 -5.40 -2.21 10.35
N ASN A 2 -4.40 -2.25 9.46
CA ASN A 2 -4.52 -2.71 8.08
C ASN A 2 -4.16 -4.19 7.86
N ILE A 3 -4.30 -5.02 8.90
CA ILE A 3 -4.18 -6.48 8.82
C ILE A 3 -5.53 -7.04 9.19
N LEU A 4 -6.01 -8.04 8.43
CA LEU A 4 -7.29 -8.68 8.68
C LEU A 4 -7.30 -9.30 10.08
N LYS A 5 -8.28 -8.93 10.88
CA LYS A 5 -8.41 -9.39 12.25
C LYS A 5 -9.01 -10.79 12.28
N LEU A 6 -8.30 -11.70 12.91
CA LEU A 6 -8.84 -12.98 13.38
C LEU A 6 -9.71 -12.73 14.61
N GLU A 7 -10.97 -13.12 14.56
CA GLU A 7 -11.92 -13.00 15.67
C GLU A 7 -12.00 -14.30 16.48
N ALA A 8 -12.01 -15.44 15.79
CA ALA A 8 -12.00 -16.76 16.41
C ALA A 8 -11.44 -17.82 15.46
N HIS A 9 -11.04 -18.95 16.02
CA HIS A 9 -10.81 -20.17 15.26
C HIS A 9 -11.44 -21.36 15.99
N PHE A 10 -11.92 -22.34 15.23
CA PHE A 10 -12.46 -23.59 15.74
C PHE A 10 -11.83 -24.74 14.97
N GLU A 11 -11.51 -25.82 15.67
CA GLU A 11 -10.89 -27.01 15.08
C GLU A 11 -11.77 -28.23 15.34
N ARG A 12 -11.92 -29.06 14.32
CA ARG A 12 -12.51 -30.39 14.36
C ARG A 12 -11.53 -31.34 13.69
N ASP A 13 -11.73 -32.65 13.86
CA ASP A 13 -10.82 -33.67 13.35
C ASP A 13 -10.55 -33.58 11.83
N ASP A 14 -11.46 -33.01 11.05
CA ASP A 14 -11.40 -32.90 9.58
C ASP A 14 -11.40 -31.45 9.06
N ALA A 15 -11.51 -30.44 9.93
CA ALA A 15 -11.72 -29.06 9.49
C ALA A 15 -11.21 -28.02 10.50
N VAL A 16 -10.67 -26.93 9.95
CA VAL A 16 -10.38 -25.70 10.69
C VAL A 16 -11.29 -24.59 10.17
N TYR A 17 -12.03 -23.97 11.09
CA TYR A 17 -12.88 -22.81 10.81
C TYR A 17 -12.16 -21.56 11.31
N ILE A 18 -11.95 -20.60 10.41
CA ILE A 18 -11.30 -19.32 10.69
C ILE A 18 -12.37 -18.23 10.57
N VAL A 19 -12.64 -17.53 11.67
CA VAL A 19 -13.61 -16.42 11.71
C VAL A 19 -12.86 -15.10 11.75
N THR A 20 -13.08 -14.25 10.76
CA THR A 20 -12.45 -12.93 10.64
C THR A 20 -13.50 -11.84 10.59
N GLU A 21 -13.06 -10.59 10.75
CA GLU A 21 -13.93 -9.46 10.41
C GLU A 21 -14.39 -9.54 8.95
N ARG A 22 -15.61 -9.03 8.69
CA ARG A 22 -16.20 -9.02 7.35
C ARG A 22 -15.61 -7.88 6.52
N MET A 23 -15.27 -8.19 5.28
CA MET A 23 -14.84 -7.23 4.25
C MET A 23 -15.80 -7.33 3.07
N GLU A 24 -16.04 -6.21 2.37
CA GLU A 24 -17.01 -6.11 1.29
C GLU A 24 -16.50 -6.69 -0.04
N THR A 25 -15.21 -6.51 -0.36
CA THR A 25 -14.59 -6.98 -1.61
C THR A 25 -13.07 -7.10 -1.44
N ASP A 26 -12.40 -7.77 -2.39
CA ASP A 26 -10.96 -7.66 -2.60
C ASP A 26 -10.61 -6.57 -3.64
N LEU A 27 -9.32 -6.24 -3.74
CA LEU A 27 -8.81 -5.24 -4.66
C LEU A 27 -8.92 -5.68 -6.14
N CYS A 28 -8.84 -6.97 -6.43
CA CYS A 28 -8.96 -7.48 -7.81
C CYS A 28 -10.36 -7.19 -8.37
N ASN A 29 -11.40 -7.55 -7.59
CA ASN A 29 -12.79 -7.26 -7.86
C ASN A 29 -13.06 -5.75 -7.90
N TYR A 30 -12.40 -4.97 -7.04
CA TYR A 30 -12.54 -3.52 -7.03
C TYR A 30 -11.96 -2.84 -8.29
N ILE A 31 -10.80 -3.30 -8.78
CA ILE A 31 -10.21 -2.83 -10.04
C ILE A 31 -11.11 -3.21 -11.22
N THR A 32 -11.52 -4.47 -11.31
CA THR A 32 -12.31 -4.98 -12.45
C THR A 32 -13.73 -4.42 -12.51
N SER A 33 -14.30 -4.05 -11.35
CA SER A 33 -15.61 -3.37 -11.28
C SER A 33 -15.53 -1.86 -11.55
N SER A 34 -14.32 -1.29 -11.66
CA SER A 34 -14.14 0.11 -12.04
C SER A 34 -14.60 0.33 -13.48
N LYS A 35 -15.31 1.43 -13.72
CA LYS A 35 -15.82 1.81 -15.06
C LYS A 35 -14.73 1.83 -16.12
N ASP A 36 -13.53 2.27 -15.75
CA ASP A 36 -12.40 2.42 -16.67
C ASP A 36 -11.50 1.17 -16.71
N GLY A 37 -11.79 0.14 -15.89
CA GLY A 37 -10.95 -1.06 -15.75
C GLY A 37 -9.65 -0.84 -14.97
N TYR A 38 -9.45 0.37 -14.42
CA TYR A 38 -8.33 0.74 -13.55
C TYR A 38 -8.80 1.76 -12.51
N LEU A 39 -7.94 2.07 -11.53
CA LEU A 39 -8.22 3.02 -10.47
C LEU A 39 -7.52 4.38 -10.71
N HIS A 40 -8.14 5.43 -10.19
CA HIS A 40 -7.53 6.75 -10.16
C HIS A 40 -6.38 6.79 -9.14
N GLU A 41 -5.42 7.69 -9.39
CA GLU A 41 -4.15 7.71 -8.66
C GLU A 41 -4.32 8.04 -7.17
N ASP A 42 -5.29 8.88 -6.82
CA ASP A 42 -5.71 9.20 -5.45
C ASP A 42 -6.18 7.96 -4.67
N ILE A 43 -6.99 7.12 -5.30
CA ILE A 43 -7.44 5.84 -4.73
C ILE A 43 -6.23 4.91 -4.58
N CYS A 44 -5.42 4.75 -5.62
CA CYS A 44 -4.19 3.95 -5.56
C CYS A 44 -3.25 4.40 -4.45
N ARG A 45 -3.12 5.71 -4.22
CA ARG A 45 -2.29 6.30 -3.16
C ARG A 45 -2.79 5.88 -1.78
N MET A 46 -4.09 6.04 -1.53
CA MET A 46 -4.73 5.62 -0.27
C MET A 46 -4.60 4.12 -0.01
N LEU A 47 -4.81 3.30 -1.06
CA LEU A 47 -4.69 1.85 -0.97
C LEU A 47 -3.26 1.43 -0.63
N THR A 48 -2.30 1.94 -1.41
CA THR A 48 -0.88 1.58 -1.29
C THR A 48 -0.32 1.99 0.07
N TYR A 49 -0.65 3.20 0.54
CA TYR A 49 -0.21 3.67 1.86
C TYR A 49 -0.63 2.69 2.96
N GLN A 50 -1.90 2.29 2.99
CA GLN A 50 -2.44 1.36 3.99
C GLN A 50 -1.80 -0.04 3.91
N VAL A 51 -1.52 -0.55 2.69
CA VAL A 51 -0.79 -1.82 2.51
C VAL A 51 0.64 -1.71 3.04
N ILE A 52 1.37 -0.63 2.72
CA ILE A 52 2.75 -0.46 3.21
C ILE A 52 2.78 -0.29 4.73
N VAL A 53 1.77 0.36 5.34
CA VAL A 53 1.62 0.42 6.80
C VAL A 53 1.44 -0.97 7.42
N ALA A 54 0.64 -1.86 6.79
CA ALA A 54 0.51 -3.25 7.23
C ALA A 54 1.85 -3.99 7.15
N LEU A 55 2.54 -3.88 6.01
CA LEU A 55 3.83 -4.52 5.80
C LEU A 55 4.88 -4.01 6.76
N ARG A 56 4.96 -2.70 7.00
CA ARG A 56 5.85 -2.09 8.01
C ARG A 56 5.73 -2.77 9.36
N TYR A 57 4.50 -3.04 9.82
CA TYR A 57 4.28 -3.74 11.08
C TYR A 57 4.81 -5.18 11.04
N LEU A 58 4.46 -5.95 10.00
CA LEU A 58 4.94 -7.34 9.86
C LEU A 58 6.47 -7.38 9.83
N HIS A 59 7.03 -6.50 9.03
CA HIS A 59 8.44 -6.34 8.77
C HIS A 59 9.26 -5.98 10.02
N ALA A 60 8.75 -5.08 10.85
CA ALA A 60 9.34 -4.74 12.14
C ALA A 60 9.33 -5.91 13.12
N ASN A 61 8.38 -6.85 12.95
CA ASN A 61 8.30 -8.09 13.71
C ASN A 61 9.01 -9.26 12.99
N ASN A 62 9.92 -8.98 12.06
CA ASN A 62 10.62 -10.00 11.28
C ASN A 62 9.69 -10.99 10.56
N CYS A 63 8.48 -10.56 10.18
CA CYS A 63 7.53 -11.38 9.44
C CYS A 63 7.46 -10.88 7.99
N GLY A 64 7.64 -11.78 7.04
CA GLY A 64 7.33 -11.54 5.62
C GLY A 64 5.94 -12.06 5.30
N HIS A 65 5.17 -11.31 4.52
CA HIS A 65 3.84 -11.74 4.08
C HIS A 65 3.93 -12.83 3.00
N LEU A 66 4.77 -12.55 1.99
CA LEU A 66 5.20 -13.41 0.87
C LEU A 66 4.12 -13.79 -0.16
N ASP A 67 2.88 -13.32 0.03
CA ASP A 67 1.81 -13.48 -0.96
C ASP A 67 0.96 -12.20 -1.08
N VAL A 68 1.63 -11.04 -1.17
CA VAL A 68 0.94 -9.77 -1.41
C VAL A 68 0.46 -9.75 -2.86
N LYS A 69 -0.86 -9.74 -3.06
CA LYS A 69 -1.52 -9.71 -4.37
C LYS A 69 -2.89 -9.05 -4.23
N CYS A 70 -3.50 -8.69 -5.36
CA CYS A 70 -4.80 -8.01 -5.36
C CYS A 70 -5.89 -8.81 -4.60
N ASP A 71 -5.90 -10.13 -4.73
CA ASP A 71 -6.86 -11.03 -4.06
C ASP A 71 -6.74 -11.00 -2.52
N ASN A 72 -5.53 -10.76 -2.02
CA ASN A 72 -5.23 -10.77 -0.58
C ASN A 72 -5.32 -9.36 0.05
N ILE A 73 -5.71 -8.35 -0.73
CA ILE A 73 -5.93 -6.98 -0.24
C ILE A 73 -7.44 -6.76 -0.19
N LEU A 74 -7.99 -6.86 1.01
CA LEU A 74 -9.43 -6.74 1.25
C LEU A 74 -9.81 -5.29 1.56
N LEU A 75 -10.98 -4.88 1.09
CA LEU A 75 -11.48 -3.52 1.17
C LEU A 75 -12.80 -3.50 1.93
N SER A 76 -12.89 -2.58 2.89
CA SER A 76 -14.16 -2.22 3.51
C SER A 76 -14.64 -0.87 3.02
N LEU A 77 -15.77 -0.91 2.31
CA LEU A 77 -16.41 0.26 1.72
C LEU A 77 -17.17 0.98 2.84
N LEU A 78 -16.45 1.86 3.56
CA LEU A 78 -17.02 2.63 4.65
C LEU A 78 -18.25 3.40 4.14
N GLN A 79 -19.43 3.11 4.71
CA GLN A 79 -20.61 3.88 4.37
C GLN A 79 -20.45 5.34 4.82
N PRO A 80 -21.09 6.29 4.12
CA PRO A 80 -21.12 7.68 4.55
C PRO A 80 -21.62 7.75 5.99
N ILE A 81 -20.97 8.58 6.82
CA ILE A 81 -21.54 8.95 8.12
C ILE A 81 -22.84 9.71 7.80
N PRO A 82 -24.02 9.28 8.28
CA PRO A 82 -25.22 10.09 8.17
C PRO A 82 -24.96 11.38 8.95
N THR A 83 -24.73 12.49 8.26
CA THR A 83 -24.67 13.79 8.92
C THR A 83 -26.12 14.23 9.16
N ASN A 84 -26.43 14.70 10.37
CA ASN A 84 -27.75 15.24 10.72
C ASN A 84 -28.10 16.54 9.95
N SER A 85 -27.36 16.89 8.90
CA SER A 85 -27.45 18.13 8.13
C SER A 85 -28.14 17.99 6.76
N ASP A 86 -28.67 16.83 6.39
CA ASP A 86 -29.42 16.64 5.13
C ASP A 86 -30.85 17.23 5.18
N LYS A 87 -30.96 18.47 5.64
CA LYS A 87 -32.15 19.31 5.49
C LYS A 87 -31.82 20.78 5.20
N SER A 88 -30.70 21.13 4.55
CA SER A 88 -30.58 22.47 3.94
C SER A 88 -29.40 22.59 2.97
N SER A 89 -29.71 22.71 1.67
CA SER A 89 -29.07 23.62 0.70
C SER A 89 -27.58 23.97 0.84
N ASN A 90 -26.73 23.39 -0.01
CA ASN A 90 -26.09 24.06 -1.16
C ASN A 90 -24.95 23.20 -1.69
N LYS A 91 -25.00 22.92 -3.00
CA LYS A 91 -23.89 22.36 -3.78
C LYS A 91 -22.71 23.33 -3.71
N GLY A 92 -21.79 23.07 -2.80
CA GLY A 92 -20.43 23.60 -2.78
C GLY A 92 -19.50 22.40 -2.68
N GLU A 93 -18.65 22.23 -3.68
CA GLU A 93 -17.76 21.11 -3.89
C GLU A 93 -16.78 20.91 -2.72
N THR A 94 -17.06 19.95 -1.85
CA THR A 94 -16.02 19.19 -1.16
C THR A 94 -16.34 17.73 -1.39
N SER A 95 -15.67 17.14 -2.37
CA SER A 95 -15.72 15.73 -2.73
C SER A 95 -15.22 14.89 -1.55
N ASN A 96 -16.13 14.51 -0.65
CA ASN A 96 -15.89 13.37 0.24
C ASN A 96 -15.94 12.11 -0.62
N GLN A 97 -14.85 11.84 -1.34
CA GLN A 97 -14.64 10.56 -1.97
C GLN A 97 -14.36 9.58 -0.84
N ASP A 98 -15.31 8.71 -0.54
CA ASP A 98 -15.15 7.71 0.52
C ASP A 98 -14.07 6.70 0.10
N PHE A 99 -12.91 6.80 0.74
CA PHE A 99 -11.82 5.85 0.53
C PHE A 99 -12.04 4.59 1.36
N PRO A 100 -11.80 3.39 0.80
CA PRO A 100 -11.98 2.15 1.53
C PRO A 100 -10.91 1.98 2.63
N LEU A 101 -11.33 1.34 3.72
CA LEU A 101 -10.39 0.77 4.69
C LEU A 101 -9.74 -0.47 4.07
N VAL A 102 -8.41 -0.53 4.05
CA VAL A 102 -7.66 -1.66 3.50
C VAL A 102 -7.19 -2.60 4.60
N LYS A 103 -7.31 -3.90 4.36
CA LYS A 103 -6.72 -4.95 5.19
C LYS A 103 -6.01 -6.00 4.36
N LEU A 104 -4.74 -6.23 4.69
CA LEU A 104 -3.96 -7.33 4.15
C LEU A 104 -4.42 -8.64 4.83
N ALA A 105 -4.71 -9.64 4.02
CA ALA A 105 -5.25 -10.94 4.41
C ALA A 105 -4.41 -12.09 3.84
N ASP A 106 -4.77 -13.32 4.23
CA ASP A 106 -4.13 -14.58 3.83
C ASP A 106 -2.63 -14.69 4.18
N PHE A 107 -2.40 -15.11 5.42
CA PHE A 107 -1.07 -15.34 5.97
C PHE A 107 -0.57 -16.78 5.77
N GLY A 108 -1.16 -17.55 4.84
CA GLY A 108 -0.81 -18.96 4.61
C GLY A 108 0.67 -19.19 4.27
N TYR A 109 1.26 -18.23 3.55
CA TYR A 109 2.67 -18.20 3.19
C TYR A 109 3.53 -17.36 4.14
N SER A 110 2.92 -16.62 5.06
CA SER A 110 3.63 -15.71 5.95
C SER A 110 4.45 -16.46 6.98
N ARG A 111 5.67 -15.98 7.24
CA ARG A 111 6.64 -16.63 8.12
C ARG A 111 7.60 -15.62 8.73
N MET A 112 8.18 -15.99 9.86
CA MET A 112 9.27 -15.25 10.48
C MET A 112 10.55 -15.39 9.63
N ILE A 113 11.04 -14.29 9.07
CA ILE A 113 12.26 -14.17 8.28
C ILE A 113 13.01 -12.91 8.75
N GLY A 114 14.16 -13.12 9.40
CA GLY A 114 15.06 -12.03 9.79
C GLY A 114 15.75 -11.39 8.58
N GLU A 115 16.28 -10.18 8.75
CA GLU A 115 16.91 -9.39 7.67
C GLU A 115 18.13 -10.08 7.02
N HIS A 116 18.81 -10.95 7.77
CA HIS A 116 19.95 -11.77 7.32
C HIS A 116 19.61 -13.25 7.11
N SER A 117 18.33 -13.61 7.22
CA SER A 117 17.86 -14.98 7.03
C SER A 117 17.27 -15.11 5.62
N PHE A 118 17.75 -16.09 4.86
CA PHE A 118 17.36 -16.29 3.48
C PHE A 118 16.70 -17.66 3.26
N ARG A 119 15.77 -17.75 2.30
CA ARG A 119 14.96 -18.96 2.02
C ARG A 119 15.00 -19.41 0.55
N LYS A 120 14.83 -20.72 0.33
CA LYS A 120 14.94 -21.38 -1.00
C LYS A 120 13.62 -21.95 -1.55
N THR A 121 12.49 -21.80 -0.85
CA THR A 121 11.18 -22.37 -1.26
C THR A 121 10.36 -21.37 -2.08
N HIS A 122 9.85 -21.80 -3.23
CA HIS A 122 8.91 -21.00 -4.04
C HIS A 122 7.51 -20.97 -3.39
N VAL A 123 6.95 -19.78 -3.20
CA VAL A 123 5.64 -19.53 -2.58
C VAL A 123 4.89 -18.44 -3.35
N GLY A 124 3.57 -18.34 -3.16
CA GLY A 124 2.72 -17.27 -3.72
C GLY A 124 2.41 -17.38 -5.22
N THR A 125 1.58 -16.44 -5.71
CA THR A 125 1.24 -16.34 -7.14
C THR A 125 2.41 -15.72 -7.93
N ARG A 126 3.00 -16.48 -8.86
CA ARG A 126 4.31 -16.18 -9.51
C ARG A 126 4.45 -14.78 -10.10
N VAL A 127 3.40 -14.21 -10.68
CA VAL A 127 3.45 -12.87 -11.31
C VAL A 127 3.68 -11.72 -10.32
N TYR A 128 3.42 -11.94 -9.02
CA TYR A 128 3.67 -10.95 -7.98
C TYR A 128 5.02 -11.13 -7.29
N ASN A 129 5.72 -12.23 -7.57
CA ASN A 129 6.94 -12.60 -6.87
C ASN A 129 8.13 -11.77 -7.35
N ALA A 130 8.99 -11.43 -6.39
CA ALA A 130 10.26 -10.79 -6.68
C ALA A 130 11.22 -11.77 -7.41
N PRO A 131 12.10 -11.29 -8.30
CA PRO A 131 12.99 -12.15 -9.09
C PRO A 131 13.86 -13.09 -8.23
N GLU A 132 14.26 -12.64 -7.04
CA GLU A 132 15.07 -13.41 -6.10
C GLU A 132 14.35 -14.62 -5.50
N ILE A 133 13.01 -14.66 -5.48
CA ILE A 133 12.24 -15.84 -5.05
C ILE A 133 12.47 -17.02 -6.01
N HIS A 134 12.75 -16.73 -7.28
CA HIS A 134 12.92 -17.74 -8.32
C HIS A 134 14.38 -18.18 -8.50
N HIS A 135 15.32 -17.24 -8.37
CA HIS A 135 16.71 -17.47 -8.82
C HIS A 135 17.75 -17.49 -7.69
N SER A 136 17.42 -16.99 -6.50
CA SER A 136 18.43 -16.85 -5.45
C SER A 136 18.77 -18.18 -4.79
N LYS A 137 20.03 -18.62 -4.94
CA LYS A 137 20.58 -19.76 -4.19
C LYS A 137 20.84 -19.44 -2.72
N GLU A 138 21.08 -18.18 -2.43
CA GLU A 138 21.28 -17.65 -1.08
C GLU A 138 19.94 -17.55 -0.36
N GLY A 139 18.90 -17.23 -1.12
CA GLY A 139 17.50 -17.15 -0.76
C GLY A 139 16.95 -15.72 -0.76
N TYR A 140 15.73 -15.52 -0.26
CA TYR A 140 15.07 -14.19 -0.24
C TYR A 140 14.69 -13.75 1.18
N ASN A 141 14.42 -12.45 1.34
CA ASN A 141 13.97 -11.84 2.59
C ASN A 141 12.61 -11.15 2.43
N ARG A 142 12.13 -10.49 3.49
CA ARG A 142 10.86 -9.75 3.54
C ARG A 142 10.76 -8.55 2.58
N LEU A 143 11.84 -8.11 1.93
CA LEU A 143 11.76 -7.07 0.88
C LEU A 143 11.10 -7.58 -0.39
N ALA A 144 10.94 -8.90 -0.55
CA ALA A 144 10.12 -9.47 -1.61
C ALA A 144 8.68 -8.92 -1.57
N ASP A 145 8.13 -8.65 -0.38
CA ASP A 145 6.79 -8.03 -0.25
C ASP A 145 6.72 -6.65 -0.91
N MET A 146 7.80 -5.87 -0.84
CA MET A 146 7.83 -4.52 -1.41
C MET A 146 7.84 -4.53 -2.94
N TRP A 147 8.41 -5.58 -3.54
CA TRP A 147 8.27 -5.82 -4.99
C TRP A 147 6.82 -6.11 -5.34
N SER A 148 6.18 -7.01 -4.60
CA SER A 148 4.78 -7.39 -4.81
C SER A 148 3.84 -6.17 -4.69
N VAL A 149 4.11 -5.23 -3.77
CA VAL A 149 3.41 -3.93 -3.72
C VAL A 149 3.56 -3.15 -5.02
N GLY A 150 4.75 -3.14 -5.63
CA GLY A 150 4.98 -2.50 -6.92
C GLY A 150 4.15 -3.11 -8.05
N ILE A 151 4.01 -4.45 -8.08
CA ILE A 151 3.17 -5.14 -9.06
C ILE A 151 1.69 -4.82 -8.84
N VAL A 152 1.23 -4.82 -7.58
CA VAL A 152 -0.15 -4.46 -7.22
C VAL A 152 -0.47 -3.00 -7.62
N LEU A 153 0.43 -2.06 -7.31
CA LEU A 153 0.26 -0.65 -7.65
C LEU A 153 0.25 -0.44 -9.18
N TYR A 154 1.12 -1.15 -9.90
CA TYR A 154 1.08 -1.16 -11.37
C TYR A 154 -0.31 -1.60 -11.86
N ALA A 155 -0.77 -2.77 -11.38
CA ALA A 155 -2.05 -3.35 -11.79
C ALA A 155 -3.25 -2.44 -11.46
N ALA A 156 -3.23 -1.79 -10.30
CA ALA A 156 -4.28 -0.85 -9.92
C ALA A 156 -4.32 0.39 -10.84
N LEU A 157 -3.18 0.90 -11.30
CA LEU A 157 -3.11 2.09 -12.15
C LEU A 157 -3.42 1.83 -13.63
N SER A 158 -3.10 0.63 -14.13
CA SER A 158 -3.25 0.26 -15.54
C SER A 158 -4.42 -0.68 -15.84
N GLY A 159 -4.91 -1.42 -14.84
CA GLY A 159 -5.86 -2.52 -15.03
C GLY A 159 -5.23 -3.82 -15.53
N THR A 160 -3.92 -3.86 -15.72
CA THR A 160 -3.19 -5.01 -16.28
C THR A 160 -1.91 -5.30 -15.50
N LEU A 161 -1.43 -6.54 -15.57
CA LEU A 161 -0.12 -6.88 -15.02
C LEU A 161 1.02 -6.38 -15.94
N PRO A 162 2.21 -6.09 -15.40
CA PRO A 162 3.36 -5.63 -16.19
C PRO A 162 3.96 -6.71 -17.09
N PHE A 163 3.65 -7.98 -16.83
CA PHE A 163 4.08 -9.14 -17.62
C PHE A 163 3.12 -10.32 -17.39
N GLU A 164 3.15 -11.30 -18.29
CA GLU A 164 2.36 -12.53 -18.19
C GLU A 164 3.07 -13.60 -17.33
N GLU A 165 2.32 -14.60 -16.85
CA GLU A 165 2.89 -15.68 -16.03
C GLU A 165 4.04 -16.43 -16.72
N LYS A 166 3.95 -16.64 -18.04
CA LYS A 166 5.03 -17.28 -18.83
C LYS A 166 6.36 -16.52 -18.76
N ASP A 167 6.31 -15.23 -18.48
CA ASP A 167 7.47 -14.33 -18.45
C ASP A 167 7.97 -14.07 -17.02
N CYS A 168 7.37 -14.67 -15.97
CA CYS A 168 7.75 -14.41 -14.57
C CYS A 168 9.23 -14.71 -14.27
N LEU A 169 9.83 -15.71 -14.93
CA LEU A 169 11.25 -16.03 -14.79
C LEU A 169 12.16 -14.97 -15.43
N ARG A 170 11.63 -14.13 -16.32
CA ARG A 170 12.36 -13.05 -17.00
C ARG A 170 12.16 -11.70 -16.32
N ALA A 171 11.51 -11.66 -15.15
CA ALA A 171 11.27 -10.42 -14.42
C ALA A 171 12.56 -9.61 -14.21
N GLU A 172 13.68 -10.25 -13.89
CA GLU A 172 14.96 -9.54 -13.79
C GLU A 172 15.35 -8.80 -15.10
N GLU A 173 15.18 -9.44 -16.26
CA GLU A 173 15.48 -8.83 -17.56
C GLU A 173 14.51 -7.67 -17.85
N ILE A 174 13.21 -7.89 -17.61
CA ILE A 174 12.13 -6.94 -17.88
C ILE A 174 12.31 -5.67 -17.06
N PHE A 175 12.59 -5.79 -15.75
CA PHE A 175 12.68 -4.62 -14.86
C PHE A 175 14.07 -3.97 -14.84
N ARG A 176 15.07 -4.55 -15.53
CA ARG A 176 16.33 -3.86 -15.81
C ARG A 176 16.13 -2.75 -16.85
N ASP A 177 15.24 -2.97 -17.83
CA ASP A 177 14.79 -1.96 -18.79
C ASP A 177 13.34 -1.50 -18.50
N LYS A 178 13.21 -0.61 -17.51
CA LYS A 178 11.92 -0.10 -17.04
C LYS A 178 11.12 0.67 -18.09
N GLY A 179 11.73 1.06 -19.22
CA GLY A 179 11.01 1.70 -20.32
C GLY A 179 9.98 0.77 -20.97
N THR A 180 10.17 -0.54 -20.84
CA THR A 180 9.34 -1.56 -21.50
C THR A 180 8.01 -1.85 -20.80
N ILE A 181 7.88 -1.53 -19.52
CA ILE A 181 6.68 -1.85 -18.72
C ILE A 181 5.66 -0.71 -18.70
N PHE A 182 6.06 0.56 -18.83
CA PHE A 182 5.14 1.70 -18.81
C PHE A 182 4.65 2.05 -20.22
N THR A 183 3.98 1.11 -20.86
CA THR A 183 3.52 1.23 -22.25
C THR A 183 2.04 1.56 -22.34
N GLY A 184 1.67 2.40 -23.31
CA GLY A 184 0.29 2.82 -23.55
C GLY A 184 -0.08 4.20 -23.01
N GLN A 185 -1.21 4.73 -23.47
CA GLN A 185 -1.61 6.13 -23.23
C GLN A 185 -1.89 6.43 -21.75
N ARG A 186 -2.24 5.42 -20.95
CA ARG A 186 -2.57 5.60 -19.52
C ARG A 186 -1.39 6.15 -18.72
N TRP A 187 -0.19 5.64 -18.95
CA TRP A 187 1.02 6.03 -18.22
C TRP A 187 1.44 7.48 -18.47
N GLY A 188 1.06 8.06 -19.62
CA GLY A 188 1.24 9.49 -19.88
C GLY A 188 0.41 10.41 -18.97
N LYS A 189 -0.61 9.86 -18.29
CA LYS A 189 -1.48 10.59 -17.34
C LYS A 189 -1.16 10.28 -15.87
N VAL A 190 -0.17 9.43 -15.62
CA VAL A 190 0.24 9.02 -14.27
C VAL A 190 1.36 9.96 -13.80
N SER A 191 1.33 10.36 -12.53
CA SER A 191 2.30 11.34 -12.03
C SER A 191 3.73 10.80 -12.03
N LYS A 192 4.71 11.71 -12.16
CA LYS A 192 6.12 11.32 -12.10
C LYS A 192 6.50 10.74 -10.74
N ASP A 193 5.87 11.20 -9.67
CA ASP A 193 6.15 10.71 -8.31
C ASP A 193 5.74 9.24 -8.15
N VAL A 194 4.59 8.81 -8.67
CA VAL A 194 4.23 7.39 -8.57
C VAL A 194 5.05 6.52 -9.51
N LEU A 195 5.42 7.02 -10.69
CA LEU A 195 6.35 6.33 -11.59
C LEU A 195 7.71 6.13 -10.92
N ASP A 196 8.21 7.14 -10.20
CA ASP A 196 9.45 7.08 -9.42
C ASP A 196 9.35 6.06 -8.28
N LEU A 197 8.25 6.07 -7.51
CA LEU A 197 8.00 5.09 -6.46
C LEU A 197 8.00 3.65 -7.01
N ILE A 198 7.25 3.38 -8.08
CA ILE A 198 7.18 2.04 -8.69
C ILE A 198 8.56 1.64 -9.20
N SER A 199 9.20 2.52 -9.98
CA SER A 199 10.44 2.21 -10.69
C SER A 199 11.61 2.07 -9.74
N ASN A 200 11.87 3.09 -8.93
CA ASN A 200 13.15 3.28 -8.25
C ASN A 200 13.14 2.84 -6.79
N HIS A 201 11.97 2.51 -6.25
CA HIS A 201 11.83 2.10 -4.85
C HIS A 201 11.20 0.72 -4.68
N LEU A 202 10.20 0.35 -5.48
CA LEU A 202 9.47 -0.92 -5.32
C LEU A 202 9.96 -2.03 -6.28
N LEU A 203 9.93 -1.79 -7.59
CA LEU A 203 10.31 -2.75 -8.64
C LEU A 203 11.81 -2.66 -8.96
N VAL A 204 12.62 -2.74 -7.90
CA VAL A 204 14.08 -2.78 -7.95
C VAL A 204 14.54 -4.22 -7.84
N VAL A 205 15.25 -4.70 -8.87
CA VAL A 205 15.73 -6.10 -8.95
C VAL A 205 16.64 -6.42 -7.77
N GLN A 206 17.63 -5.58 -7.49
CA GLN A 206 18.56 -5.79 -6.38
C GLN A 206 17.84 -5.56 -5.03
N PRO A 207 17.65 -6.60 -4.18
CA PRO A 207 16.84 -6.44 -2.96
C PRO A 207 17.43 -5.42 -1.98
N THR A 208 18.76 -5.34 -1.88
CA THR A 208 19.44 -4.39 -0.99
C THR A 208 19.30 -2.92 -1.41
N SER A 209 18.91 -2.67 -2.66
CA SER A 209 18.61 -1.33 -3.18
C SER A 209 17.10 -1.05 -3.20
N ARG A 210 16.27 -2.04 -2.88
CA ARG A 210 14.81 -1.91 -2.82
C ARG A 210 14.42 -1.23 -1.52
N ALA A 211 13.49 -0.28 -1.59
CA ALA A 211 13.06 0.48 -0.43
C ALA A 211 12.40 -0.43 0.61
N ARG A 212 12.76 -0.23 1.87
CA ARG A 212 12.03 -0.78 3.02
C ARG A 212 10.67 -0.08 3.14
N ALA A 213 9.72 -0.72 3.81
CA ALA A 213 8.39 -0.14 4.05
C ALA A 213 8.44 1.27 4.67
N ASN A 214 9.33 1.50 5.65
CA ASN A 214 9.54 2.83 6.23
C ASN A 214 10.01 3.84 5.19
N GLU A 215 11.04 3.49 4.41
CA GLU A 215 11.62 4.37 3.39
C GLU A 215 10.58 4.73 2.31
N ALA A 216 9.78 3.75 1.89
CA ALA A 216 8.72 3.95 0.91
C ALA A 216 7.61 4.90 1.41
N LEU A 217 7.26 4.87 2.70
CA LEU A 217 6.27 5.79 3.28
C LEU A 217 6.74 7.25 3.31
N PHE A 218 8.06 7.52 3.27
CA PHE A 218 8.61 8.88 3.17
C PHE A 218 8.71 9.39 1.73
N HIS A 219 8.32 8.59 0.75
CA HIS A 219 8.35 9.01 -0.64
C HIS A 219 7.43 10.21 -0.90
N ASN A 220 7.84 11.14 -1.78
CA ASN A 220 7.09 12.38 -2.07
C ASN A 220 5.64 12.13 -2.46
N TRP A 221 5.36 11.01 -3.13
CA TRP A 221 4.00 10.59 -3.50
C TRP A 221 3.04 10.45 -2.32
N PHE A 222 3.53 10.24 -1.10
CA PHE A 222 2.73 10.15 0.13
C PHE A 222 2.77 11.43 0.99
N THR A 223 3.40 12.51 0.53
CA THR A 223 3.55 13.77 1.32
C THR A 223 2.41 14.77 1.12
N ASP A 224 1.33 14.33 0.47
CA ASP A 224 0.15 15.14 0.17
C ASP A 224 -0.72 15.38 1.41
N PHE A 225 -1.15 16.62 1.63
CA PHE A 225 -2.02 16.99 2.73
C PHE A 225 -3.39 16.33 2.63
N LEU A 226 -3.93 16.20 1.41
CA LEU A 226 -5.22 15.56 1.20
C LEU A 226 -5.19 14.08 1.58
N LEU A 227 -4.09 13.39 1.27
CA LEU A 227 -3.85 12.01 1.73
C LEU A 227 -3.96 11.92 3.26
N TYR A 228 -3.28 12.81 3.98
CA TYR A 228 -3.32 12.83 5.44
C TYR A 228 -4.75 13.04 5.97
N GLN A 229 -5.48 14.02 5.44
CA GLN A 229 -6.86 14.27 5.85
C GLN A 229 -7.76 13.05 5.63
N ASN A 230 -7.64 12.39 4.47
CA ASN A 230 -8.41 11.20 4.14
C ASN A 230 -8.08 10.02 5.07
N LEU A 231 -6.79 9.80 5.36
CA LEU A 231 -6.37 8.77 6.32
C LEU A 231 -6.93 9.05 7.72
N ARG A 232 -6.88 10.31 8.18
CA ARG A 232 -7.46 10.71 9.47
C ARG A 232 -8.96 10.47 9.55
N GLU A 233 -9.67 10.69 8.46
CA GLU A 233 -11.11 10.43 8.41
C GLU A 233 -11.42 8.93 8.56
N ILE A 234 -10.64 8.07 7.90
CA ILE A 234 -10.73 6.61 8.09
C ILE A 234 -10.40 6.23 9.55
N GLU A 235 -9.37 6.82 10.17
CA GLU A 235 -9.03 6.56 11.58
C GLU A 235 -10.19 6.94 12.53
N LYS A 236 -10.82 8.09 12.32
CA LYS A 236 -11.96 8.56 13.14
C LYS A 236 -13.14 7.59 13.04
N ARG A 237 -13.47 7.15 11.83
CA ARG A 237 -14.59 6.21 11.58
C ARG A 237 -14.32 4.83 12.17
N THR A 238 -13.11 4.33 12.00
CA THR A 238 -12.76 2.95 12.37
C THR A 238 -12.27 2.83 13.81
N ARG A 239 -11.90 3.94 14.46
CA ARG A 239 -11.21 3.99 15.77
C ARG A 239 -9.87 3.22 15.78
N HIS A 240 -9.26 3.03 14.62
CA HIS A 240 -7.97 2.37 14.47
C HIS A 240 -6.93 3.37 13.93
N LEU A 241 -5.84 3.58 14.66
CA LEU A 241 -4.76 4.48 14.26
C LEU A 241 -3.88 3.84 13.17
N MET A 242 -3.64 4.56 12.08
CA MET A 242 -2.77 4.19 10.94
C MET A 242 -1.54 5.10 10.83
N THR A 243 -1.70 6.37 11.22
CA THR A 243 -0.73 7.46 11.10
C THR A 243 0.01 7.77 12.40
N THR A 244 -0.21 7.01 13.48
CA THR A 244 0.43 7.31 14.78
C THR A 244 0.77 6.08 15.64
N LYS A 245 2.09 5.89 15.89
CA LYS A 245 2.70 5.59 17.21
C LYS A 245 4.24 5.77 17.12
N GLN A 246 4.76 6.80 17.80
CA GLN A 246 6.09 6.99 18.44
C GLN A 246 7.42 6.70 17.69
N LEU A 247 7.42 6.05 16.51
CA LEU A 247 8.62 5.68 15.75
C LEU A 247 8.66 6.25 14.33
N ASP A 248 7.65 7.02 13.94
CA ASP A 248 7.76 7.91 12.79
C ASP A 248 8.73 9.04 13.17
N PRO A 249 9.62 9.50 12.25
CA PRO A 249 10.41 10.72 12.46
C PRO A 249 9.44 11.80 12.91
N PRO A 250 9.87 12.73 13.79
CA PRO A 250 8.95 13.65 14.46
C PRO A 250 7.96 14.15 13.43
N SER A 251 6.72 13.68 13.59
CA SER A 251 5.58 14.30 12.95
C SER A 251 5.77 15.82 13.20
N PRO A 252 5.32 16.73 12.32
CA PRO A 252 5.33 18.18 12.58
C PRO A 252 4.52 18.62 13.83
N LEU A 253 4.36 17.75 14.82
CA LEU A 253 3.13 17.41 15.51
C LEU A 253 3.42 16.78 16.88
N THR A 254 4.64 16.85 17.43
CA THR A 254 4.78 16.80 18.90
C THR A 254 4.07 17.98 19.59
N TRP A 255 3.39 18.87 18.86
CA TRP A 255 2.87 20.14 19.36
C TRP A 255 1.38 20.42 19.09
N LEU A 256 0.64 19.47 18.52
CA LEU A 256 -0.73 19.72 18.04
C LEU A 256 -1.78 19.17 19.02
N THR A 257 -2.03 19.94 20.07
CA THR A 257 -3.34 19.99 20.72
C THR A 257 -4.31 20.79 19.82
N SER A 258 -5.60 20.48 19.92
CA SER A 258 -6.69 20.76 18.97
C SER A 258 -7.01 22.23 18.60
N GLU A 259 -6.15 23.22 18.90
CA GLU A 259 -6.52 24.63 18.81
C GLU A 259 -5.78 25.44 17.74
N ARG A 260 -4.88 24.86 16.93
CA ARG A 260 -4.05 25.66 16.00
C ARG A 260 -3.71 25.00 14.65
N GLU A 261 -4.68 24.39 13.97
CA GLU A 261 -4.45 23.76 12.67
C GLU A 261 -3.92 24.75 11.60
N ASP A 262 -4.43 25.99 11.56
CA ASP A 262 -4.07 26.98 10.53
C ASP A 262 -2.65 27.56 10.67
N LEU A 263 -2.15 27.68 11.91
CA LEU A 263 -0.82 28.22 12.20
C LEU A 263 0.29 27.22 11.88
N VAL A 264 0.04 25.93 12.13
CA VAL A 264 1.01 24.85 11.90
C VAL A 264 1.27 24.64 10.40
N TRP A 265 0.24 24.86 9.57
CA TRP A 265 0.35 24.72 8.12
C TRP A 265 1.25 25.79 7.49
N THR A 266 1.12 27.04 7.93
CA THR A 266 1.96 28.16 7.46
C THR A 266 3.44 27.91 7.77
N GLU A 267 3.73 27.28 8.91
CA GLU A 267 5.09 26.97 9.35
C GLU A 267 5.66 25.73 8.65
N TYR A 268 4.84 24.70 8.37
CA TYR A 268 5.22 23.56 7.54
C TYR A 268 5.58 23.97 6.10
N GLN A 269 4.74 24.82 5.48
CA GLN A 269 5.03 25.35 4.14
C GLN A 269 6.34 26.16 4.14
N THR A 270 6.64 26.88 5.21
CA THR A 270 7.89 27.63 5.38
C THR A 270 9.10 26.70 5.52
N LEU A 271 8.99 25.60 6.27
CA LEU A 271 10.06 24.62 6.46
C LEU A 271 10.30 23.77 5.20
N TYR A 272 9.24 23.35 4.51
CA TYR A 272 9.30 22.66 3.22
C TYR A 272 9.89 23.55 2.11
N ALA A 273 9.51 24.83 2.06
CA ALA A 273 10.11 25.79 1.14
C ALA A 273 11.61 26.04 1.46
N LYS A 274 12.01 25.98 2.73
CA LYS A 274 13.43 26.07 3.13
C LYS A 274 14.24 24.82 2.78
N SER A 275 13.66 23.62 2.83
CA SER A 275 14.37 22.39 2.46
C SER A 275 14.61 22.30 0.94
N LYS A 276 13.69 22.81 0.12
CA LYS A 276 13.88 22.92 -1.34
C LYS A 276 14.85 24.00 -1.80
N LYS A 277 15.29 24.91 -0.92
CA LYS A 277 16.28 25.96 -1.22
C LYS A 277 17.73 25.57 -0.88
N LYS A 278 17.95 24.34 -0.39
CA LYS A 278 19.29 23.82 -0.03
C LYS A 278 19.87 22.80 -1.02
N ASN A 279 19.18 22.56 -2.14
CA ASN A 279 19.72 21.93 -3.36
C ASN A 279 19.74 22.97 -4.48
#